data_AF-A0AA85AGD9-F1
#
_entry.id   AF-A0AA85AGD9-F1
#
_cell.length_a   1.000
_cell.length_b   1.000
_cell.length_c   1.000
_cell.angle_alpha   90.00
_cell.angle_beta   90.00
_cell.angle_gamma   90.00
#
_symmetry.space_group_name_H-M   'P 1'
#
loop_
_entity.id
_entity.type
_entity.pdbx_description
1 polymer ?
#
loop_
_entity_poly.entity_id
_entity_poly.type
_entity_poly.pdbx_seq_one_letter_code
_entity_poly.pdbx_strand_id
1 'polypeptide(L)'
;MKFAPWWYNHACHTVGTPAIIIDALLWRPTIVPISNSVLLLLAYFGGYVIYVEYLIRIHRLYPYPILAVFSDIGRFGFYSVMIIATVLCFGVGVLMVRSLNKTQHKRFTSKTQQRTERKESIPVQSKHKKSKKMD
;
A
#
# COMPACT_ATOMS: atom_id res chain seq x y z
N MET A 1 -5.48 -32.35 13.00
CA MET A 1 -5.21 -30.89 13.08
C MET A 1 -6.53 -30.19 13.39
N LYS A 2 -6.62 -29.38 14.44
CA LYS A 2 -7.86 -28.64 14.75
C LYS A 2 -8.04 -27.58 13.66
N PHE A 3 -9.12 -27.68 12.89
CA PHE A 3 -9.48 -26.69 11.88
C PHE A 3 -9.64 -25.33 12.56
N ALA A 4 -8.91 -24.32 12.09
CA ALA A 4 -9.14 -22.96 12.52
C ALA A 4 -10.62 -22.59 12.26
N PRO A 5 -11.26 -21.78 13.13
CA PRO A 5 -12.62 -21.34 12.90
C PRO A 5 -12.76 -20.68 11.52
N TRP A 6 -13.84 -20.96 10.81
CA TRP A 6 -14.04 -20.45 9.45
C TRP A 6 -13.95 -18.91 9.38
N TRP A 7 -14.49 -18.22 10.39
CA TRP A 7 -14.40 -16.76 10.50
C TRP A 7 -12.95 -16.27 10.61
N TYR A 8 -12.08 -17.03 11.30
CA TYR A 8 -10.68 -16.68 11.47
C TYR A 8 -9.95 -16.83 10.14
N ASN A 9 -10.21 -17.93 9.42
CA ASN A 9 -9.65 -18.15 8.10
C ASN A 9 -10.09 -17.04 7.12
N HIS A 10 -11.38 -16.67 7.14
CA HIS A 10 -11.89 -15.57 6.32
C HIS A 10 -11.28 -14.21 6.70
N ALA A 11 -11.14 -13.91 7.99
CA ALA A 11 -10.53 -12.69 8.49
C ALA A 11 -9.07 -12.55 8.05
N CYS A 12 -8.28 -13.63 8.10
CA CYS A 12 -6.88 -13.64 7.65
C CYS A 12 -6.74 -13.25 6.16
N HIS A 13 -7.76 -13.52 5.34
CA HIS A 13 -7.75 -13.19 3.91
C HIS A 13 -8.40 -11.84 3.57
N THR A 14 -9.17 -11.24 4.49
CA THR A 14 -9.96 -10.03 4.22
C THR A 14 -9.50 -8.81 5.00
N VAL A 15 -9.00 -8.98 6.23
CA VAL A 15 -8.63 -7.88 7.14
C VAL A 15 -7.28 -7.24 6.79
N GLY A 16 -6.37 -7.99 6.14
CA GLY A 16 -5.05 -7.48 5.77
C GLY A 16 -5.11 -6.25 4.86
N THR A 17 -5.94 -6.29 3.82
CA THR A 17 -6.10 -5.20 2.86
C THR A 17 -6.59 -3.88 3.49
N PRO A 18 -7.71 -3.84 4.26
CA PRO A 18 -8.14 -2.61 4.92
C PRO A 18 -7.15 -2.14 5.98
N ALA A 19 -6.49 -3.05 6.71
CA ALA A 19 -5.46 -2.66 7.68
C ALA A 19 -4.28 -1.93 7.01
N ILE A 20 -3.78 -2.45 5.88
CA ILE A 20 -2.70 -1.82 5.10
C ILE A 20 -3.15 -0.46 4.52
N ILE A 21 -4.40 -0.33 4.10
CA ILE A 21 -4.94 0.95 3.62
C ILE A 21 -5.01 1.99 4.75
N ILE A 22 -5.51 1.60 5.92
CA ILE A 22 -5.58 2.48 7.10
C ILE A 22 -4.18 2.90 7.52
N ASP A 23 -3.22 1.97 7.57
CA ASP A 23 -1.84 2.27 7.89
C ASP A 23 -1.21 3.25 6.87
N ALA A 24 -1.45 3.04 5.57
CA ALA A 24 -1.02 3.97 4.53
C ALA A 24 -1.66 5.38 4.67
N LEU A 25 -2.90 5.47 5.14
CA LEU A 25 -3.55 6.76 5.42
C LEU A 25 -2.93 7.48 6.63
N LEU A 26 -2.49 6.73 7.64
CA LEU A 26 -1.93 7.27 8.88
C LEU A 26 -0.44 7.62 8.75
N TRP A 27 0.38 6.74 8.17
CA TRP A 27 1.84 6.81 8.27
C TRP A 27 2.55 7.49 7.08
N ARG A 28 1.81 7.89 6.04
CA ARG A 28 2.33 8.53 4.81
C ARG A 28 3.35 7.64 4.06
N PRO A 29 2.93 6.91 3.02
CA PRO A 29 3.80 5.97 2.34
C PRO A 29 4.96 6.68 1.64
N THR A 30 6.18 6.28 1.98
CA THR A 30 7.38 6.63 1.21
C THR A 30 7.27 6.02 -0.19
N ILE A 31 7.56 6.82 -1.21
CA ILE A 31 7.49 6.34 -2.59
C ILE A 31 8.69 5.42 -2.84
N VAL A 32 8.44 4.12 -2.78
CA VAL A 32 9.42 3.11 -3.19
C VAL A 32 9.52 3.12 -4.72
N PRO A 33 10.73 3.01 -5.31
CA PRO A 33 10.87 2.87 -6.75
C PRO A 33 10.10 1.65 -7.26
N ILE A 34 9.31 1.86 -8.32
CA ILE A 34 8.40 0.85 -8.89
C ILE A 34 9.15 -0.43 -9.29
N SER A 35 10.40 -0.31 -9.76
CA SER A 35 11.25 -1.46 -10.10
C SER A 35 11.41 -2.43 -8.93
N ASN A 36 11.63 -1.92 -7.73
CA ASN A 36 11.81 -2.75 -6.53
C ASN A 36 10.50 -3.41 -6.13
N SER A 37 9.39 -2.67 -6.24
CA SER A 37 8.06 -3.19 -5.94
C SER A 37 7.61 -4.27 -6.94
N VAL A 38 7.93 -4.11 -8.23
CA VAL A 38 7.67 -5.12 -9.26
C VAL A 38 8.56 -6.35 -9.05
N LEU A 39 9.84 -6.17 -8.74
CA LEU A 39 10.74 -7.28 -8.41
C LEU A 39 10.21 -8.08 -7.21
N LEU A 40 9.79 -7.38 -6.16
CA LEU A 40 9.22 -8.01 -4.96
C LEU A 40 7.92 -8.75 -5.28
N LEU A 41 7.05 -8.16 -6.11
CA LEU A 41 5.82 -8.81 -6.57
C LEU A 41 6.12 -10.11 -7.33
N LEU A 42 7.06 -10.07 -8.28
CA LEU A 42 7.46 -11.23 -9.07
C LEU A 42 8.13 -12.31 -8.21
N ALA A 43 9.02 -11.92 -7.31
CA ALA A 43 9.69 -12.83 -6.40
C ALA A 43 8.69 -13.51 -5.45
N TYR A 44 7.75 -12.73 -4.89
CA TYR A 44 6.73 -13.25 -3.98
C TYR A 44 5.75 -14.18 -4.72
N PHE A 45 5.17 -13.73 -5.83
CA PHE A 45 4.23 -14.53 -6.60
C PHE A 45 4.90 -15.77 -7.21
N GLY A 46 6.05 -15.59 -7.85
CA GLY A 46 6.81 -16.69 -8.46
C GLY A 46 7.29 -17.71 -7.44
N GLY A 47 7.85 -17.24 -6.31
CA GLY A 47 8.25 -18.09 -5.20
C GLY A 47 7.08 -18.88 -4.62
N TYR A 48 5.91 -18.24 -4.49
CA TYR A 48 4.69 -18.91 -4.05
C TYR A 48 4.22 -19.99 -5.03
N VAL A 49 4.21 -19.71 -6.33
CA VAL A 49 3.84 -20.71 -7.35
C VAL A 49 4.80 -21.90 -7.34
N ILE A 50 6.11 -21.66 -7.25
CA ILE A 50 7.12 -22.72 -7.14
C ILE A 50 6.88 -23.58 -5.89
N TYR A 51 6.61 -22.94 -4.75
CA TYR A 51 6.32 -23.64 -3.49
C TYR A 51 5.04 -24.49 -3.59
N VAL A 52 3.97 -23.95 -4.17
CA VAL A 52 2.72 -24.68 -4.39
C VAL A 52 2.94 -25.88 -5.32
N GLU A 53 3.66 -25.72 -6.43
CA GLU A 53 3.98 -26.85 -7.32
C GLU A 53 4.89 -27.88 -6.66
N TYR A 54 5.85 -27.45 -5.83
CA TYR A 54 6.67 -28.35 -5.04
C TYR A 54 5.81 -29.23 -4.11
N LEU A 55 4.85 -28.63 -3.39
CA LEU A 55 3.91 -29.37 -2.54
C LEU A 55 3.04 -30.34 -3.34
N ILE A 56 2.54 -29.93 -4.50
CA ILE A 56 1.67 -30.77 -5.33
C ILE A 56 2.45 -31.94 -5.93
N ARG A 57 3.65 -31.71 -6.46
CA ARG A 57 4.41 -32.74 -7.18
C ARG A 57 5.12 -33.71 -6.24
N ILE A 58 5.71 -33.22 -5.15
CA ILE A 58 6.51 -34.05 -4.24
C ILE A 58 5.65 -34.63 -3.12
N HIS A 59 4.78 -33.82 -2.52
CA HIS A 59 4.01 -34.21 -1.33
C HIS A 59 2.57 -34.60 -1.64
N ARG A 60 2.12 -34.49 -2.91
CA ARG A 60 0.72 -34.70 -3.33
C ARG A 60 -0.27 -33.89 -2.49
N LEU A 61 0.19 -32.78 -1.93
CA LEU A 61 -0.59 -31.91 -1.07
C LEU A 61 -1.09 -30.73 -1.88
N TYR A 62 -2.41 -30.55 -1.91
CA TYR A 62 -3.08 -29.47 -2.64
C TYR A 62 -3.48 -28.37 -1.65
N PRO A 63 -2.77 -27.23 -1.62
CA PRO A 63 -3.12 -26.12 -0.72
C PRO A 63 -4.50 -25.56 -1.04
N TYR A 64 -4.90 -25.66 -2.32
CA TYR A 64 -6.21 -25.26 -2.81
C TYR A 64 -6.88 -26.46 -3.51
N PRO A 65 -8.07 -26.90 -3.05
CA PRO A 65 -8.76 -28.05 -3.63
C PRO A 65 -9.03 -27.90 -5.13
N ILE A 66 -9.25 -26.67 -5.62
CA ILE A 66 -9.47 -26.39 -7.04
C ILE A 66 -8.28 -26.80 -7.92
N LEU A 67 -7.05 -26.77 -7.38
CA LEU A 67 -5.84 -27.18 -8.12
C LEU A 67 -5.78 -28.70 -8.33
N ALA A 68 -6.48 -29.49 -7.51
CA ALA A 68 -6.57 -30.94 -7.69
C ALA A 68 -7.45 -31.32 -8.89
N VAL A 69 -8.39 -30.46 -9.27
CA VAL A 69 -9.27 -30.66 -10.42
C VAL A 69 -8.56 -30.37 -11.74
N PHE A 70 -7.55 -29.50 -11.73
CA PHE A 70 -6.81 -29.13 -12.93
C PHE A 70 -5.71 -30.12 -13.30
N SER A 71 -5.57 -30.37 -14.60
CA SER A 71 -4.38 -30.98 -15.19
C SER A 71 -3.17 -30.05 -15.06
N ASP A 72 -1.95 -30.57 -15.30
CA ASP A 72 -0.74 -29.76 -15.15
C ASP A 72 -0.75 -28.50 -16.04
N ILE A 73 -1.24 -28.62 -17.28
CA ILE A 73 -1.44 -27.48 -18.19
C ILE A 73 -2.52 -26.53 -17.66
N GLY A 74 -3.61 -27.08 -17.10
CA GLY A 74 -4.68 -26.30 -16.48
C GLY A 74 -4.19 -25.46 -15.30
N ARG A 75 -3.26 -25.98 -14.50
CA ARG A 75 -2.64 -25.23 -13.39
C ARG A 75 -1.80 -24.07 -13.90
N PHE A 76 -1.00 -24.27 -14.94
CA PHE A 76 -0.27 -23.15 -15.59
C PHE A 76 -1.21 -22.06 -16.10
N GLY A 77 -2.33 -22.44 -16.72
CA GLY A 77 -3.37 -21.49 -17.13
C GLY A 77 -3.94 -20.73 -15.94
N PHE A 78 -4.26 -21.43 -14.85
CA PHE A 78 -4.76 -20.82 -13.62
C PHE A 78 -3.76 -19.83 -13.01
N TYR A 79 -2.48 -20.20 -12.87
CA TYR A 79 -1.44 -19.30 -12.37
C TYR A 79 -1.27 -18.06 -13.26
N SER A 80 -1.44 -18.21 -14.58
CA SER A 80 -1.38 -17.09 -15.54
C SER A 80 -2.53 -16.09 -15.35
N VAL A 81 -3.74 -16.58 -15.08
CA VAL A 81 -4.86 -15.68 -14.75
C VAL A 81 -4.61 -14.97 -13.42
N MET A 82 -4.11 -15.70 -12.42
CA MET A 82 -3.83 -15.15 -11.09
C MET A 82 -2.73 -14.09 -11.11
N ILE A 83 -1.67 -14.25 -11.92
CA ILE A 83 -0.63 -13.22 -12.04
C ILE A 83 -1.17 -11.96 -12.71
N ILE A 84 -2.03 -12.09 -13.74
CA ILE A 84 -2.67 -10.94 -14.39
C ILE A 84 -3.53 -10.17 -13.37
N ALA A 85 -4.38 -10.89 -12.62
CA ALA A 85 -5.19 -10.27 -11.56
C ALA A 85 -4.31 -9.55 -10.51
N THR A 86 -3.20 -10.18 -10.13
CA THR A 86 -2.23 -9.60 -9.18
C THR A 86 -1.59 -8.32 -9.73
N VAL A 87 -1.18 -8.30 -11.00
CA VAL A 87 -0.61 -7.11 -11.65
C VAL A 87 -1.64 -5.98 -11.73
N LEU A 88 -2.91 -6.29 -12.02
CA LEU A 88 -3.99 -5.30 -12.03
C LEU A 88 -4.18 -4.68 -10.64
N CYS A 89 -4.26 -5.52 -9.59
CA CYS A 89 -4.35 -5.04 -8.21
C CYS A 89 -3.14 -4.18 -7.81
N PHE A 90 -1.93 -4.60 -8.20
CA PHE A 90 -0.72 -3.82 -7.98
C PHE A 90 -0.79 -2.44 -8.66
N GLY A 91 -1.27 -2.39 -9.91
CA GLY A 91 -1.50 -1.15 -10.63
C GLY A 91 -2.45 -0.19 -9.92
N VAL A 92 -3.57 -0.70 -9.41
CA VAL A 92 -4.52 0.07 -8.59
C VAL A 92 -3.85 0.59 -7.31
N GLY A 93 -3.05 -0.23 -6.63
CA GLY A 93 -2.28 0.17 -5.45
C GLY A 93 -1.30 1.32 -5.74
N VAL A 94 -0.56 1.23 -6.86
CA VAL A 94 0.36 2.30 -7.29
C VAL A 94 -0.40 3.61 -7.56
N LEU A 95 -1.55 3.54 -8.24
CA LEU A 95 -2.39 4.72 -8.49
C LEU A 95 -2.90 5.34 -7.18
N MET A 96 -3.33 4.51 -6.23
CA MET A 96 -3.79 4.94 -4.91
C MET A 96 -2.68 5.67 -4.13
N VAL A 97 -1.48 5.07 -4.03
CA VAL A 97 -0.33 5.68 -3.35
C VAL A 97 0.05 7.02 -4.01
N ARG A 98 0.08 7.09 -5.34
CA ARG A 98 0.33 8.33 -6.07
C ARG A 98 -0.74 9.41 -5.79
N SER A 99 -2.01 9.01 -5.74
CA SER A 99 -3.12 9.93 -5.46
C SER A 99 -3.06 10.47 -4.02
N LEU A 100 -2.79 9.60 -3.05
CA LEU A 100 -2.61 9.98 -1.65
C LEU A 100 -1.42 10.94 -1.49
N ASN A 101 -0.27 10.64 -2.09
CA ASN A 101 0.90 11.53 -2.01
C ASN A 101 0.66 12.88 -2.69
N LYS A 102 -0.02 12.95 -3.83
CA LYS A 102 -0.42 14.23 -4.46
C LYS A 102 -1.35 15.05 -3.55
N THR A 103 -2.33 14.40 -2.94
CA THR A 103 -3.30 15.04 -2.04
C THR A 103 -2.61 15.60 -0.79
N GLN A 104 -1.67 14.85 -0.22
CA GLN A 104 -0.90 15.28 0.94
C GLN A 104 0.06 16.43 0.60
N HIS A 105 0.74 16.39 -0.56
CA HIS A 105 1.60 17.49 -1.00
C HIS A 105 0.80 18.80 -1.17
N LYS A 106 -0.38 18.74 -1.80
CA LYS A 106 -1.27 19.91 -1.93
C LYS A 106 -1.70 20.48 -0.57
N ARG A 107 -2.00 19.62 0.42
CA ARG A 107 -2.34 20.05 1.79
C ARG A 107 -1.17 20.70 2.52
N PHE A 108 0.06 20.28 2.25
CA PHE A 108 1.25 20.90 2.84
C PHE A 108 1.54 22.26 2.21
N THR A 109 1.48 22.37 0.88
CA THR A 109 1.72 23.66 0.20
C THR A 109 0.67 24.70 0.60
N SER A 110 -0.60 24.32 0.73
CA SER A 110 -1.65 25.24 1.17
C SER A 110 -1.48 25.67 2.62
N LYS A 111 -1.14 24.77 3.54
CA LYS A 111 -0.83 25.12 4.94
C LYS A 111 0.40 26.02 5.07
N THR A 112 1.44 25.78 4.26
CA THR A 112 2.64 26.62 4.24
C THR A 112 2.30 28.02 3.73
N GLN A 113 1.55 28.13 2.63
CA GLN A 113 1.12 29.42 2.08
C GLN A 113 0.25 30.20 3.08
N GLN A 114 -0.73 29.55 3.72
CA GLN A 114 -1.56 30.17 4.76
C GLN A 114 -0.73 30.65 5.97
N ARG A 115 0.33 29.92 6.34
CA ARG A 115 1.23 30.32 7.43
C ARG A 115 2.11 31.50 7.04
N THR A 116 2.55 31.59 5.78
CA THR A 116 3.33 32.70 5.26
C THR A 116 2.46 33.97 5.18
N GLU A 117 1.25 33.89 4.62
CA GLU A 117 0.29 35.02 4.59
C GLU A 117 -0.08 35.48 6.01
N ARG A 118 -0.26 34.56 6.97
CA ARG A 118 -0.50 34.92 8.38
C ARG A 118 0.69 35.60 9.05
N LYS A 119 1.93 35.35 8.61
CA LYS A 119 3.12 36.05 9.14
C LYS A 119 3.31 37.42 8.50
N GLU A 120 2.96 37.57 7.23
CA GLU A 120 3.06 38.83 6.49
C GLU A 120 1.96 39.84 6.91
N SER A 121 0.78 39.33 7.28
CA SER A 121 -0.33 40.11 7.86
C SER A 121 -0.15 40.48 9.35
N ILE A 122 0.96 40.09 9.99
CA ILE A 122 1.42 40.67 11.27
C ILE A 122 2.59 41.61 10.95
N PRO A 123 2.37 42.77 10.29
CA PRO A 123 3.43 43.73 10.12
C PRO A 123 3.67 44.39 11.47
N VAL A 124 4.90 44.25 11.99
CA VAL A 124 5.69 45.27 12.70
C VAL A 124 4.90 46.50 13.19
N GLN A 125 3.97 46.33 14.14
CA GLN A 125 3.26 47.44 14.79
C GLN A 125 3.74 47.68 16.23
N SER A 126 4.93 47.22 16.60
CA SER A 126 5.44 47.35 17.98
C SER A 126 6.76 48.11 18.14
N LYS A 127 7.32 48.73 17.09
CA LYS A 127 8.59 49.50 17.21
C LYS A 127 8.48 51.01 17.01
N HIS A 128 7.32 51.61 17.30
CA HIS A 128 7.21 53.07 17.28
C HIS A 128 6.37 53.65 18.43
N LYS A 129 6.71 53.35 19.70
CA LYS A 129 6.19 54.13 20.84
C LYS A 129 7.01 53.99 22.13
N LYS A 130 8.23 54.54 22.13
CA LYS A 130 9.03 54.99 23.30
C LYS A 130 10.40 55.37 22.71
N SER A 131 10.70 56.63 22.45
CA SER A 131 10.94 57.64 23.46
C SER A 131 10.90 59.01 22.79
N LYS A 132 9.92 59.84 23.16
CA LYS A 132 9.95 61.28 22.96
C LYS A 132 9.42 61.91 24.24
N LYS A 133 10.21 62.83 24.78
CA LYS A 133 10.02 63.67 25.98
C LYS A 133 10.36 63.04 27.33
N MET A 134 11.42 63.54 27.95
CA MET A 134 11.42 64.51 29.07
C MET A 134 12.88 65.02 29.14
N ASP A 135 13.09 66.29 28.79
CA ASP A 135 13.25 67.44 29.70
C ASP A 135 14.59 67.41 30.44
#